data_AF-A0A3D0DKP1-F1
#
_entry.id   AF-A0A3D0DKP1-F1
#
_cell.length_a   1.000
_cell.length_b   1.000
_cell.length_c   1.000
_cell.angle_alpha   90.00
_cell.angle_beta   90.00
_cell.angle_gamma   90.00
#
_symmetry.space_group_name_H-M   'P 1'
#
loop_
_entity.id
_entity.type
_entity.pdbx_description
1 polymer ?
#
loop_
_entity_poly.entity_id
_entity_poly.type
_entity_poly.pdbx_seq_one_letter_code
_entity_poly.pdbx_strand_id
1 'polypeptide(L)'
;MKINIKKVFAFLAAVIILISSMPAISSEAATLRTKSKSYGYYNPRLKSNIATVEITGLTKSQKITKGTVKSSNTAVGKIMGYTRRKYSSSTAKVDSKSQKKSSSSYTYTIRVRVLSVGNTNITYDIDGKTYTTVLYIDEFKNPITKMTITGVESGKDISTKIDFSKGNGRLIYNSANVKKAKFKITPVDGWRVVRMSCENESTGYEYSKSSYSSSKKLKSITLGKLKSKYDYTITATLVDNYGNSAKVTITLESPSNKL
;
A
#
# COMPACT_ATOMS: atom_id res chain seq x y z
N MET A 1 1.33 -55.31 -38.09
CA MET A 1 0.70 -53.98 -38.14
C MET A 1 1.52 -53.07 -39.06
N LYS A 2 1.06 -52.80 -40.29
CA LYS A 2 1.81 -51.96 -41.25
C LYS A 2 1.61 -50.49 -40.90
N ILE A 3 2.65 -49.84 -40.40
CA ILE A 3 2.63 -48.40 -40.10
C ILE A 3 2.59 -47.65 -41.44
N ASN A 4 1.56 -46.81 -41.60
CA ASN A 4 1.31 -46.10 -42.84
C ASN A 4 2.20 -44.84 -42.90
N ILE A 5 3.44 -45.01 -43.41
CA ILE A 5 4.54 -44.03 -43.40
C ILE A 5 4.12 -42.64 -43.91
N LYS A 6 3.18 -42.56 -44.85
CA LYS A 6 2.66 -41.28 -45.38
C LYS A 6 1.93 -40.44 -44.32
N LYS A 7 1.23 -41.08 -43.37
CA LYS A 7 0.55 -40.38 -42.26
C LYS A 7 1.52 -39.90 -41.18
N VAL A 8 2.62 -40.64 -40.97
CA VAL A 8 3.67 -40.27 -40.02
C VAL A 8 4.47 -39.06 -40.54
N PHE A 9 4.79 -39.04 -41.84
CA PHE A 9 5.47 -37.89 -42.45
C PHE A 9 4.61 -36.62 -42.49
N ALA A 10 3.31 -36.75 -42.78
CA ALA A 10 2.40 -35.61 -42.73
C ALA A 10 2.26 -35.02 -41.31
N PHE A 11 2.30 -35.88 -40.29
CA PHE A 11 2.26 -35.44 -38.89
C PHE A 11 3.58 -34.76 -38.48
N LEU A 12 4.74 -35.29 -38.89
CA LEU A 12 6.04 -34.66 -38.63
C LEU A 12 6.17 -33.29 -39.32
N ALA A 13 5.71 -33.17 -40.57
CA ALA A 13 5.76 -31.91 -41.31
C ALA A 13 4.86 -30.83 -40.67
N ALA A 14 3.67 -31.20 -40.18
CA ALA A 14 2.78 -30.30 -39.46
C ALA A 14 3.37 -29.81 -38.13
N VAL A 15 4.07 -30.69 -37.40
CA VAL A 15 4.74 -30.33 -36.14
C VAL A 15 5.93 -29.38 -36.38
N ILE A 16 6.70 -29.57 -37.44
CA ILE A 16 7.85 -28.70 -37.76
C ILE A 16 7.38 -27.28 -38.18
N ILE A 17 6.27 -27.16 -38.92
CA ILE A 17 5.68 -25.86 -39.29
C ILE A 17 5.10 -25.13 -38.06
N LEU A 18 4.54 -25.88 -37.09
CA LEU A 18 4.07 -25.32 -35.82
C LEU A 18 5.23 -24.84 -34.92
N ILE A 19 6.41 -25.45 -35.00
CA ILE A 19 7.59 -25.03 -34.23
C ILE A 19 8.29 -23.82 -34.88
N SER A 20 8.29 -23.72 -36.22
CA SER A 20 8.92 -22.61 -36.95
C SER A 20 8.06 -21.34 -37.05
N SER A 21 6.78 -21.42 -36.70
CA SER A 21 5.85 -20.28 -36.64
C SER A 21 5.63 -19.72 -35.23
N MET A 22 6.31 -20.26 -34.21
CA MET A 22 6.34 -19.61 -32.90
C MET A 22 7.14 -18.31 -33.03
N PRO A 23 6.52 -17.13 -32.82
CA PRO A 23 7.28 -15.90 -32.77
C PRO A 23 8.36 -16.06 -31.71
N ALA A 24 9.59 -15.65 -32.04
CA ALA A 24 10.71 -15.68 -31.12
C ALA A 24 10.25 -15.11 -29.77
N ILE A 25 10.46 -15.86 -28.69
CA ILE A 25 10.21 -15.37 -27.33
C ILE A 25 11.14 -14.17 -27.16
N SER A 26 10.61 -12.98 -27.39
CA SER A 26 11.31 -11.74 -27.12
C SER A 26 11.49 -11.69 -25.61
N SER A 27 12.73 -11.88 -25.16
CA SER A 27 13.11 -11.57 -23.80
C SER A 27 13.09 -10.05 -23.64
N GLU A 28 11.92 -9.47 -23.45
CA GLU A 28 11.80 -8.11 -22.93
C GLU A 28 11.42 -8.19 -21.46
N ALA A 29 12.31 -7.67 -20.62
CA ALA A 29 12.18 -7.60 -19.17
C ALA A 29 11.10 -6.59 -18.73
N ALA A 30 9.84 -6.88 -19.09
CA ALA A 30 8.65 -6.26 -18.53
C ALA A 30 7.66 -7.39 -18.22
N THR A 31 7.86 -8.04 -17.06
CA THR A 31 6.86 -8.98 -16.54
C THR A 31 5.68 -8.13 -16.09
N LEU A 32 4.67 -8.02 -16.94
CA LEU A 32 3.37 -7.48 -16.55
C LEU A 32 2.94 -8.18 -15.25
N ARG A 33 2.80 -7.40 -14.18
CA ARG A 33 2.39 -7.89 -12.86
C ARG A 33 1.01 -7.32 -12.56
N THR A 34 0.01 -8.15 -12.79
CA THR A 34 -1.35 -7.95 -12.31
C THR A 34 -1.55 -8.80 -11.07
N LYS A 35 -2.11 -8.20 -10.00
CA LYS A 35 -2.52 -8.99 -8.83
C LYS A 35 -3.87 -9.63 -9.13
N SER A 36 -4.00 -10.94 -8.90
CA SER A 36 -5.31 -11.62 -9.00
C SER A 36 -6.25 -11.22 -7.86
N LYS A 37 -5.70 -10.76 -6.74
CA LYS A 37 -6.44 -10.31 -5.56
C LYS A 37 -5.91 -8.96 -5.06
N SER A 38 -6.82 -8.09 -4.69
CA SER A 38 -6.57 -6.86 -3.94
C SER A 38 -7.50 -6.79 -2.74
N TYR A 39 -7.08 -6.04 -1.72
CA TYR A 39 -7.83 -5.89 -0.47
C TYR A 39 -8.03 -4.40 -0.20
N GLY A 40 -9.14 -4.07 0.43
CA GLY A 40 -9.44 -2.72 0.90
C GLY A 40 -10.43 -2.76 2.06
N TYR A 41 -10.76 -1.58 2.58
CA TYR A 41 -11.64 -1.46 3.72
C TYR A 41 -12.81 -0.53 3.44
N TYR A 42 -13.97 -0.88 4.00
CA TYR A 42 -15.12 -0.01 4.13
C TYR A 42 -15.23 0.46 5.58
N ASN A 43 -15.13 1.76 5.80
CA ASN A 43 -15.47 2.38 7.07
C ASN A 43 -16.81 3.13 6.91
N PRO A 44 -17.90 2.67 7.54
CA PRO A 44 -19.22 3.31 7.40
C PRO A 44 -19.25 4.74 7.95
N ARG A 45 -18.28 5.12 8.79
CA ARG A 45 -18.16 6.47 9.35
C ARG A 45 -17.48 7.45 8.40
N LEU A 46 -16.82 6.97 7.34
CA LEU A 46 -16.19 7.82 6.33
C LEU A 46 -17.19 8.23 5.24
N LYS A 47 -17.16 9.52 4.88
CA LYS A 47 -17.90 10.06 3.72
C LYS A 47 -17.45 9.45 2.38
N SER A 48 -16.21 8.96 2.32
CA SER A 48 -15.65 8.36 1.12
C SER A 48 -14.61 7.31 1.48
N ASN A 49 -14.83 6.09 1.00
CA ASN A 49 -13.90 4.98 1.08
C ASN A 49 -13.33 4.74 -0.32
N ILE A 50 -12.01 4.58 -0.42
CA ILE A 50 -11.32 4.35 -1.69
C ILE A 50 -10.40 3.15 -1.54
N ALA A 51 -10.52 2.20 -2.46
CA ALA A 51 -9.58 1.11 -2.66
C ALA A 51 -8.88 1.26 -4.01
N THR A 52 -7.73 0.61 -4.16
CA THR A 52 -6.94 0.65 -5.38
C THR A 52 -6.62 -0.74 -5.91
N VAL A 53 -6.63 -0.86 -7.23
CA VAL A 53 -6.02 -1.99 -7.94
C VAL A 53 -4.78 -1.47 -8.66
N GLU A 54 -3.63 -2.03 -8.33
CA GLU A 54 -2.35 -1.66 -8.92
C GLU A 54 -1.93 -2.66 -10.00
N ILE A 55 -1.51 -2.11 -11.14
CA ILE A 55 -0.95 -2.87 -12.26
C ILE A 55 0.45 -2.32 -12.47
N THR A 56 1.46 -3.19 -12.43
CA THR A 56 2.86 -2.79 -12.46
C THR A 56 3.63 -3.58 -13.52
N GLY A 57 4.85 -3.12 -13.83
CA GLY A 57 5.71 -3.81 -14.80
C GLY A 57 5.23 -3.67 -16.24
N LEU A 58 4.48 -2.60 -16.54
CA LEU A 58 4.02 -2.33 -17.90
C LEU A 58 5.16 -1.75 -18.75
N THR A 59 5.20 -2.16 -20.02
CA THR A 59 6.01 -1.48 -21.04
C THR A 59 5.40 -0.11 -21.38
N LYS A 60 6.13 0.66 -22.22
CA LYS A 60 5.63 1.95 -22.73
C LYS A 60 4.38 1.77 -23.61
N SER A 61 4.29 0.68 -24.37
CA SER A 61 3.18 0.38 -25.30
C SER A 61 1.94 -0.15 -24.57
N GLN A 62 2.13 -0.96 -23.53
CA GLN A 62 1.02 -1.52 -22.75
C GLN A 62 0.18 -0.44 -22.07
N LYS A 63 -1.08 -0.36 -22.49
CA LYS A 63 -2.07 0.61 -22.00
C LYS A 63 -3.39 -0.10 -21.73
N ILE A 64 -4.10 0.38 -20.70
CA ILE A 64 -5.49 -0.02 -20.50
C ILE A 64 -6.32 0.54 -21.66
N THR A 65 -7.07 -0.33 -22.32
CA THR A 65 -8.04 0.06 -23.37
C THR A 65 -9.10 0.96 -22.75
N LYS A 66 -9.38 2.11 -23.38
CA LYS A 66 -10.33 3.08 -22.85
C LYS A 66 -11.73 2.47 -22.74
N GLY A 67 -12.38 2.66 -21.58
CA GLY A 67 -13.75 2.19 -21.35
C GLY A 67 -13.90 0.72 -20.97
N THR A 68 -12.81 -0.05 -20.86
CA THR A 68 -12.88 -1.47 -20.51
C THR A 68 -12.83 -1.74 -19.01
N VAL A 69 -12.44 -0.74 -18.21
CA VAL A 69 -12.38 -0.85 -16.74
C VAL A 69 -13.79 -0.89 -16.16
N LYS A 70 -14.16 -2.04 -15.58
CA LYS A 70 -15.50 -2.27 -15.02
C LYS A 70 -15.42 -2.95 -13.66
N SER A 71 -16.46 -2.74 -12.86
CA SER A 71 -16.72 -3.52 -11.66
C SER A 71 -17.93 -4.43 -11.93
N SER A 72 -17.84 -5.69 -11.52
CA SER A 72 -18.95 -6.64 -11.62
C SER A 72 -20.05 -6.40 -10.59
N ASN A 73 -19.75 -5.73 -9.47
CA ASN A 73 -20.71 -5.42 -8.41
C ASN A 73 -20.56 -3.96 -7.96
N THR A 74 -21.33 -3.09 -8.60
CA THR A 74 -21.32 -1.64 -8.36
C THR A 74 -21.91 -1.24 -7.01
N ALA A 75 -22.62 -2.14 -6.33
CA ALA A 75 -23.10 -1.92 -4.95
C ALA A 75 -21.99 -2.10 -3.90
N VAL A 76 -20.93 -2.85 -4.24
CA VAL A 76 -19.72 -3.00 -3.40
C VAL A 76 -18.67 -1.96 -3.79
N GLY A 77 -18.38 -1.81 -5.09
CA GLY A 77 -17.33 -0.91 -5.56
C GLY A 77 -17.64 -0.27 -6.91
N LYS A 78 -17.57 1.06 -7.00
CA LYS A 78 -17.76 1.80 -8.26
C LYS A 78 -16.43 2.33 -8.79
N ILE A 79 -16.13 2.08 -10.07
CA ILE A 79 -14.92 2.63 -10.72
C ILE A 79 -15.00 4.16 -10.74
N MET A 80 -13.97 4.82 -10.21
CA MET A 80 -13.83 6.28 -10.26
C MET A 80 -12.97 6.73 -11.45
N GLY A 81 -12.04 5.87 -11.87
CA GLY A 81 -11.09 6.15 -12.94
C GLY A 81 -9.77 5.43 -12.71
N TYR A 82 -8.81 5.68 -13.58
CA TYR A 82 -7.49 5.09 -13.50
C TYR A 82 -6.42 6.09 -13.95
N THR A 83 -5.26 6.03 -13.30
CA THR A 83 -4.14 6.93 -13.56
C THR A 83 -2.93 6.11 -13.95
N ARG A 84 -2.24 6.51 -15.02
CA ARG A 84 -0.97 5.93 -15.44
C ARG A 84 0.19 6.72 -14.85
N ARG A 85 1.23 6.05 -14.35
CA ARG A 85 2.50 6.69 -13.93
C ARG A 85 3.68 6.07 -14.65
N LYS A 86 4.70 6.89 -14.90
CA LYS A 86 6.02 6.49 -15.41
C LYS A 86 7.04 6.66 -14.28
N TYR A 87 7.83 5.62 -14.04
CA TYR A 87 8.99 5.67 -13.16
C TYR A 87 10.24 5.51 -14.02
N SER A 88 11.17 6.46 -13.92
CA SER A 88 12.46 6.39 -14.60
C SER A 88 13.55 6.15 -13.56
N SER A 89 14.43 5.18 -13.82
CA SER A 89 15.64 4.99 -13.03
C SER A 89 16.86 5.04 -13.93
N SER A 90 17.95 5.61 -13.41
CA SER A 90 19.25 5.59 -14.07
C SER A 90 20.33 5.20 -13.06
N THR A 91 21.24 4.32 -13.45
CA THR A 91 22.43 4.04 -12.65
C THR A 91 23.46 5.15 -12.82
N ALA A 92 24.10 5.56 -11.72
CA ALA A 92 25.26 6.42 -11.79
C ALA A 92 26.44 5.66 -12.44
N LYS A 93 27.30 6.38 -13.16
CA LYS A 93 28.57 5.85 -13.65
C LYS A 93 29.53 5.82 -12.45
N VAL A 94 30.03 4.64 -12.10
CA VAL A 94 30.90 4.45 -10.92
C VAL A 94 32.38 4.43 -11.31
N ASP A 95 32.68 4.05 -12.55
CA ASP A 95 34.02 4.12 -13.14
C ASP A 95 33.96 4.31 -14.67
N SER A 96 35.12 4.50 -15.31
CA SER A 96 35.24 4.74 -16.76
C SER A 96 34.68 3.62 -17.64
N LYS A 97 34.64 2.38 -17.16
CA LYS A 97 34.17 1.17 -17.86
C LYS A 97 32.67 0.91 -17.63
N SER A 98 32.09 1.44 -16.57
CA SER A 98 30.67 1.29 -16.26
C SER A 98 29.80 2.06 -17.25
N GLN A 99 28.77 1.39 -17.78
CA GLN A 99 27.77 2.03 -18.64
C GLN A 99 26.60 2.55 -17.82
N LYS A 100 26.20 3.80 -18.09
CA LYS A 100 24.94 4.34 -17.56
C LYS A 100 23.79 3.54 -18.16
N LYS A 101 23.05 2.82 -17.32
CA LYS A 101 21.83 2.13 -17.73
C LYS A 101 20.64 2.95 -17.28
N SER A 102 19.71 3.20 -18.20
CA SER A 102 18.41 3.79 -17.89
C SER A 102 17.32 2.76 -18.14
N SER A 103 16.32 2.76 -17.29
CA SER A 103 15.11 1.96 -17.47
C SER A 103 13.88 2.80 -17.12
N SER A 104 12.76 2.46 -17.75
CA SER A 104 11.47 3.06 -17.44
C SER A 104 10.47 1.94 -17.17
N SER A 105 9.71 2.08 -16.09
CA SER A 105 8.60 1.19 -15.76
C SER A 105 7.31 1.99 -15.71
N TYR A 106 6.22 1.41 -16.18
CA TYR A 106 4.90 2.03 -16.17
C TYR A 106 3.97 1.28 -15.22
N THR A 107 3.07 2.03 -14.61
CA THR A 107 2.06 1.50 -13.68
C THR A 107 0.71 2.12 -13.97
N TYR A 108 -0.36 1.39 -13.65
CA TYR A 108 -1.70 1.95 -13.50
C TYR A 108 -2.17 1.78 -12.06
N THR A 109 -2.87 2.79 -11.57
CA THR A 109 -3.70 2.70 -10.36
C THR A 109 -5.15 2.90 -10.77
N ILE A 110 -5.96 1.85 -10.67
CA ILE A 110 -7.42 1.95 -10.79
C ILE A 110 -7.97 2.33 -9.42
N ARG A 111 -8.77 3.39 -9.34
CA ARG A 111 -9.43 3.85 -8.12
C ARG A 111 -10.87 3.37 -8.09
N VAL A 112 -11.25 2.73 -6.99
CA VAL A 112 -12.59 2.19 -6.76
C VAL A 112 -13.18 2.89 -5.53
N ARG A 113 -14.34 3.52 -5.69
CA ARG A 113 -15.13 4.02 -4.56
C ARG A 113 -15.81 2.83 -3.90
N VAL A 114 -15.49 2.59 -2.64
CA VAL A 114 -16.04 1.48 -1.86
C VAL A 114 -17.34 1.94 -1.20
N LEU A 115 -18.40 1.16 -1.38
CA LEU A 115 -19.76 1.51 -0.92
C LEU A 115 -20.27 0.57 0.18
N SER A 116 -19.80 -0.68 0.21
CA SER A 116 -20.17 -1.67 1.22
C SER A 116 -19.11 -2.77 1.34
N VAL A 117 -19.21 -3.57 2.40
CA VAL A 117 -18.42 -4.80 2.61
C VAL A 117 -18.81 -5.85 1.58
N GLY A 118 -17.84 -6.65 1.13
CA GLY A 118 -18.08 -7.72 0.17
C GLY A 118 -16.92 -7.88 -0.81
N ASN A 119 -17.21 -8.32 -2.02
CA ASN A 119 -16.21 -8.41 -3.08
C ASN A 119 -16.77 -7.98 -4.43
N THR A 120 -15.87 -7.56 -5.32
CA THR A 120 -16.19 -7.28 -6.72
C THR A 120 -15.01 -7.65 -7.60
N ASN A 121 -15.30 -8.13 -8.81
CA ASN A 121 -14.29 -8.30 -9.84
C ASN A 121 -14.06 -6.97 -10.53
N ILE A 122 -12.79 -6.56 -10.62
CA ILE A 122 -12.34 -5.40 -11.40
C ILE A 122 -11.74 -5.95 -12.69
N THR A 123 -12.44 -5.76 -13.80
CA THR A 123 -12.01 -6.23 -15.12
C THR A 123 -11.45 -5.08 -15.93
N TYR A 124 -10.39 -5.32 -16.70
CA TYR A 124 -9.76 -4.32 -17.55
C TYR A 124 -8.98 -5.01 -18.67
N ASP A 125 -8.90 -4.35 -19.83
CA ASP A 125 -8.20 -4.89 -21.00
C ASP A 125 -6.88 -4.18 -21.23
N ILE A 126 -5.82 -4.95 -21.51
CA ILE A 126 -4.51 -4.45 -21.94
C ILE A 126 -4.10 -5.26 -23.16
N ASP A 127 -3.81 -4.57 -24.27
CA ASP A 127 -3.38 -5.15 -25.54
C ASP A 127 -4.29 -6.30 -26.03
N GLY A 128 -5.60 -6.10 -25.96
CA GLY A 128 -6.61 -7.08 -26.40
C GLY A 128 -6.83 -8.27 -25.46
N LYS A 129 -6.13 -8.32 -24.31
CA LYS A 129 -6.33 -9.35 -23.28
C LYS A 129 -7.04 -8.78 -22.07
N THR A 130 -8.10 -9.46 -21.64
CA THR A 130 -8.84 -9.13 -20.42
C THR A 130 -8.15 -9.70 -19.19
N TYR A 131 -8.03 -8.87 -18.16
CA TYR A 131 -7.53 -9.21 -16.84
C TYR A 131 -8.62 -8.97 -15.81
N THR A 132 -8.59 -9.76 -14.75
CA THR A 132 -9.52 -9.62 -13.62
C THR A 132 -8.73 -9.62 -12.31
N THR A 133 -9.01 -8.63 -11.47
CA THR A 133 -8.58 -8.60 -10.08
C THR A 133 -9.80 -8.68 -9.19
N VAL A 134 -9.85 -9.66 -8.29
CA VAL A 134 -10.89 -9.71 -7.25
C VAL A 134 -10.51 -8.72 -6.17
N LEU A 135 -11.36 -7.72 -5.93
CA LEU A 135 -11.22 -6.75 -4.84
C LEU A 135 -12.08 -7.20 -3.67
N TYR A 136 -11.42 -7.62 -2.59
CA TYR A 136 -12.05 -7.95 -1.30
C TYR A 136 -12.12 -6.71 -0.43
N ILE A 137 -13.31 -6.44 0.11
CA ILE A 137 -13.58 -5.30 0.99
C ILE A 137 -14.11 -5.83 2.31
N ASP A 138 -13.32 -5.63 3.35
CA ASP A 138 -13.73 -5.91 4.74
C ASP A 138 -14.19 -4.63 5.44
N GLU A 139 -14.93 -4.78 6.53
CA GLU A 139 -15.22 -3.63 7.40
C GLU A 139 -13.95 -3.17 8.12
N PHE A 140 -13.70 -1.87 8.13
CA PHE A 140 -12.59 -1.29 8.85
C PHE A 140 -12.79 -1.44 10.37
N LYS A 141 -11.82 -2.08 11.03
CA LYS A 141 -11.73 -2.17 12.49
C LYS A 141 -10.48 -1.45 12.97
N ASN A 142 -10.53 -0.92 14.19
CA ASN A 142 -9.37 -0.26 14.80
C ASN A 142 -8.17 -1.23 14.80
N PRO A 143 -7.03 -0.90 14.16
CA PRO A 143 -5.90 -1.80 14.03
C PRO A 143 -5.01 -1.86 15.30
N ILE A 144 -5.44 -1.24 16.40
CA ILE A 144 -4.66 -1.10 17.64
C ILE A 144 -5.45 -1.70 18.81
N THR A 145 -4.82 -2.62 19.54
CA THR A 145 -5.36 -3.18 20.80
C THR A 145 -4.96 -2.36 22.01
N LYS A 146 -3.75 -1.77 22.00
CA LYS A 146 -3.22 -0.99 23.13
C LYS A 146 -2.29 0.09 22.66
N MET A 147 -2.42 1.29 23.24
CA MET A 147 -1.56 2.43 22.96
C MET A 147 -1.29 3.22 24.22
N THR A 148 -0.03 3.53 24.51
CA THR A 148 0.35 4.28 25.72
C THR A 148 1.47 5.27 25.42
N ILE A 149 1.43 6.44 26.05
CA ILE A 149 2.53 7.40 26.08
C ILE A 149 2.85 7.70 27.54
N THR A 150 4.12 7.59 27.94
CA THR A 150 4.53 7.94 29.30
C THR A 150 4.23 9.41 29.60
N GLY A 151 3.53 9.68 30.71
CA GLY A 151 3.17 11.04 31.14
C GLY A 151 1.85 11.57 30.59
N VAL A 152 1.30 10.96 29.54
CA VAL A 152 -0.03 11.30 29.01
C VAL A 152 -1.04 10.38 29.67
N GLU A 153 -2.12 10.94 30.23
CA GLU A 153 -3.15 10.17 30.93
C GLU A 153 -2.56 9.22 32.00
N SER A 154 -1.48 9.65 32.68
CA SER A 154 -0.72 8.81 33.63
C SER A 154 -0.21 7.48 33.03
N GLY A 155 0.01 7.41 31.72
CA GLY A 155 0.45 6.21 31.02
C GLY A 155 -0.63 5.14 30.81
N LYS A 156 -1.91 5.48 31.04
CA LYS A 156 -3.05 4.60 30.77
C LYS A 156 -3.17 4.28 29.28
N ASP A 157 -3.89 3.20 28.97
CA ASP A 157 -4.23 2.86 27.60
C ASP A 157 -5.20 3.90 27.02
N ILE A 158 -4.84 4.43 25.85
CA ILE A 158 -5.59 5.43 25.10
C ILE A 158 -6.12 4.88 23.77
N SER A 159 -5.99 3.57 23.52
CA SER A 159 -6.43 2.89 22.29
C SER A 159 -7.92 3.08 21.99
N THR A 160 -8.77 3.05 23.03
CA THR A 160 -10.23 3.15 22.92
C THR A 160 -10.70 4.58 22.58
N LYS A 161 -9.86 5.58 22.82
CA LYS A 161 -10.15 6.99 22.51
C LYS A 161 -9.89 7.32 21.02
N ILE A 162 -9.20 6.44 20.28
CA ILE A 162 -8.81 6.72 18.88
C ILE A 162 -10.04 6.66 17.98
N ASP A 163 -10.41 7.81 17.40
CA ASP A 163 -11.47 7.89 16.39
C ASP A 163 -10.90 7.92 14.96
N PHE A 164 -11.28 6.92 14.16
CA PHE A 164 -10.93 6.80 12.74
C PHE A 164 -12.03 7.30 11.79
N SER A 165 -13.06 8.00 12.28
CA SER A 165 -14.17 8.55 11.47
C SER A 165 -13.73 9.50 10.36
N LYS A 166 -12.48 10.01 10.41
CA LYS A 166 -11.86 10.87 9.38
C LYS A 166 -10.71 10.20 8.62
N GLY A 167 -10.55 8.88 8.75
CA GLY A 167 -9.59 8.06 8.01
C GLY A 167 -8.22 7.95 8.70
N ASN A 168 -7.84 8.96 9.47
CA ASN A 168 -6.72 8.91 10.39
C ASN A 168 -7.22 8.98 11.83
N GLY A 169 -6.64 8.17 12.71
CA GLY A 169 -6.86 8.30 14.14
C GLY A 169 -6.28 9.62 14.63
N ARG A 170 -7.05 10.44 15.33
CA ARG A 170 -6.55 11.68 15.94
C ARG A 170 -6.88 11.74 17.42
N LEU A 171 -5.89 12.13 18.23
CA LEU A 171 -6.06 12.41 19.65
C LEU A 171 -5.36 13.73 20.00
N ILE A 172 -5.93 14.46 20.96
CA ILE A 172 -5.35 15.70 21.47
C ILE A 172 -5.31 15.58 22.99
N TYR A 173 -4.15 15.85 23.58
CA TYR A 173 -3.96 15.88 25.03
C TYR A 173 -3.15 17.12 25.42
N ASN A 174 -3.22 17.50 26.69
CA ASN A 174 -2.24 18.44 27.23
C ASN A 174 -0.86 17.78 27.26
N SER A 175 0.17 18.56 26.97
CA SER A 175 1.55 18.11 27.03
C SER A 175 1.98 17.78 28.46
N ALA A 176 2.99 16.91 28.55
CA ALA A 176 3.46 16.36 29.82
C ALA A 176 4.92 16.76 30.09
N ASN A 177 5.30 16.82 31.36
CA ASN A 177 6.69 17.04 31.76
C ASN A 177 7.33 15.73 32.22
N VAL A 178 8.04 15.04 31.32
CA VAL A 178 8.62 13.70 31.56
C VAL A 178 9.98 13.57 30.90
N LYS A 179 11.00 13.07 31.62
CA LYS A 179 12.40 12.98 31.11
C LYS A 179 12.69 11.80 30.18
N LYS A 180 11.97 10.69 30.32
CA LYS A 180 12.21 9.43 29.58
C LYS A 180 10.91 8.90 28.98
N ALA A 181 10.22 9.74 28.22
CA ALA A 181 8.95 9.37 27.65
C ALA A 181 9.11 8.27 26.60
N LYS A 182 8.17 7.31 26.60
CA LYS A 182 8.09 6.24 25.61
C LYS A 182 6.71 6.22 24.99
N PHE A 183 6.66 6.00 23.68
CA PHE A 183 5.43 5.71 22.95
C PHE A 183 5.41 4.23 22.61
N LYS A 184 4.32 3.54 22.98
CA LYS A 184 4.15 2.11 22.72
C LYS A 184 2.82 1.86 22.01
N ILE A 185 2.84 0.96 21.04
CA ILE A 185 1.65 0.48 20.33
C ILE A 185 1.69 -1.04 20.28
N THR A 186 0.55 -1.65 20.57
CA THR A 186 0.27 -3.06 20.29
C THR A 186 -0.78 -3.11 19.18
N PRO A 187 -0.41 -3.59 17.98
CA PRO A 187 -1.36 -3.77 16.89
C PRO A 187 -2.26 -4.99 17.13
N VAL A 188 -3.42 -5.02 16.48
CA VAL A 188 -4.24 -6.22 16.31
C VAL A 188 -3.49 -7.23 15.42
N ASP A 189 -3.83 -8.52 15.53
CA ASP A 189 -3.29 -9.54 14.64
C ASP A 189 -3.52 -9.20 13.16
N GLY A 190 -2.53 -9.53 12.33
CA GLY A 190 -2.50 -9.14 10.92
C GLY A 190 -2.01 -7.72 10.66
N TRP A 191 -1.86 -6.87 11.69
CA TRP A 191 -1.28 -5.54 11.57
C TRP A 191 0.13 -5.46 12.17
N ARG A 192 0.96 -4.56 11.60
CA ARG A 192 2.28 -4.22 12.14
C ARG A 192 2.55 -2.73 12.05
N VAL A 193 3.27 -2.19 13.03
CA VAL A 193 3.75 -0.80 12.97
C VAL A 193 4.98 -0.75 12.07
N VAL A 194 4.95 0.12 11.07
CA VAL A 194 6.05 0.30 10.10
C VAL A 194 6.79 1.62 10.28
N ARG A 195 6.19 2.59 10.97
CA ARG A 195 6.82 3.87 11.30
C ARG A 195 6.24 4.42 12.60
N MET A 196 7.10 4.96 13.46
CA MET A 196 6.71 5.80 14.58
C MET A 196 7.59 7.05 14.56
N SER A 197 7.01 8.22 14.85
CA SER A 197 7.76 9.46 15.00
C SER A 197 7.19 10.35 16.09
N CYS A 198 8.01 11.29 16.55
CA CYS A 198 7.64 12.36 17.45
C CYS A 198 8.40 13.60 17.05
N GLU A 199 7.66 14.64 16.72
CA GLU A 199 8.15 15.96 16.38
C GLU A 199 7.86 16.91 17.54
N ASN A 200 8.85 17.70 17.94
CA ASN A 200 8.65 18.87 18.78
C ASN A 200 8.39 20.06 17.86
N GLU A 201 7.15 20.50 17.79
CA GLU A 201 6.70 21.56 16.88
C GLU A 201 7.38 22.90 17.19
N SER A 202 7.74 23.13 18.46
CA SER A 202 8.39 24.37 18.88
C SER A 202 9.87 24.45 18.47
N THR A 203 10.52 23.32 18.17
CA THR A 203 11.95 23.30 17.79
C THR A 203 12.19 22.68 16.41
N GLY A 204 11.18 22.11 15.77
CA GLY A 204 11.29 21.33 14.53
C GLY A 204 12.11 20.04 14.66
N TYR A 205 12.38 19.58 15.89
CA TYR A 205 13.20 18.38 16.09
C TYR A 205 12.32 17.13 16.02
N GLU A 206 12.60 16.25 15.07
CA GLU A 206 11.92 14.96 14.92
C GLU A 206 12.82 13.79 15.32
N TYR A 207 12.29 12.90 16.16
CA TYR A 207 12.80 11.54 16.28
C TYR A 207 11.86 10.59 15.54
N SER A 208 12.41 9.76 14.65
CA SER A 208 11.62 8.75 13.94
C SER A 208 12.33 7.39 13.84
N LYS A 209 11.53 6.33 13.77
CA LYS A 209 12.00 4.97 13.51
C LYS A 209 11.06 4.30 12.52
N SER A 210 11.64 3.65 11.50
CA SER A 210 10.89 2.93 10.46
C SER A 210 11.36 1.48 10.30
N SER A 211 10.48 0.62 9.82
CA SER A 211 10.71 -0.81 9.60
C SER A 211 9.82 -1.33 8.47
N TYR A 212 9.90 -0.70 7.30
CA TYR A 212 9.12 -1.10 6.13
C TYR A 212 9.52 -2.49 5.61
N SER A 213 10.83 -2.76 5.56
CA SER A 213 11.43 -3.98 5.00
C SER A 213 11.76 -5.07 6.02
N SER A 214 11.71 -4.77 7.32
CA SER A 214 12.13 -5.72 8.36
C SER A 214 10.95 -6.52 8.91
N SER A 215 11.16 -7.81 9.15
CA SER A 215 10.23 -8.70 9.87
C SER A 215 10.09 -8.32 11.35
N LYS A 216 11.01 -7.50 11.89
CA LYS A 216 10.96 -7.05 13.28
C LYS A 216 9.85 -6.01 13.44
N LYS A 217 8.82 -6.38 14.20
CA LYS A 217 7.70 -5.50 14.53
C LYS A 217 8.19 -4.33 15.39
N LEU A 218 7.99 -3.09 14.93
CA LEU A 218 8.18 -1.91 15.76
C LEU A 218 7.06 -1.89 16.83
N LYS A 219 7.43 -1.88 18.11
CA LYS A 219 6.46 -1.89 19.23
C LYS A 219 6.52 -0.61 20.06
N SER A 220 7.65 0.10 20.00
CA SER A 220 7.87 1.30 20.79
C SER A 220 9.01 2.17 20.27
N ILE A 221 8.96 3.45 20.62
CA ILE A 221 10.06 4.40 20.49
C ILE A 221 10.27 5.19 21.80
N THR A 222 11.51 5.63 22.03
CA THR A 222 11.82 6.60 23.08
C THR A 222 11.65 8.01 22.51
N LEU A 223 10.85 8.83 23.18
CA LEU A 223 10.56 10.22 22.81
C LEU A 223 11.52 11.21 23.48
N GLY A 224 12.32 10.75 24.44
CA GLY A 224 13.22 11.60 25.22
C GLY A 224 12.46 12.41 26.27
N LYS A 225 12.80 13.70 26.39
CA LYS A 225 12.20 14.61 27.36
C LYS A 225 11.03 15.38 26.75
N LEU A 226 9.82 15.10 27.23
CA LEU A 226 8.65 15.95 26.99
C LEU A 226 8.62 17.08 28.02
N LYS A 227 8.29 18.29 27.59
CA LYS A 227 8.09 19.46 28.45
C LYS A 227 6.70 20.03 28.21
N SER A 228 6.00 20.40 29.28
CA SER A 228 4.64 20.92 29.19
C SER A 228 4.50 22.24 28.44
N LYS A 229 5.61 22.95 28.17
CA LYS A 229 5.59 24.24 27.44
C LYS A 229 5.71 24.11 25.92
N TYR A 230 5.79 22.89 25.40
CA TYR A 230 5.97 22.63 23.96
C TYR A 230 4.83 21.79 23.41
N ASP A 231 4.59 21.98 22.12
CA ASP A 231 3.67 21.18 21.34
C ASP A 231 4.43 20.01 20.71
N TYR A 232 3.80 18.83 20.66
CA TYR A 232 4.37 17.65 20.04
C TYR A 232 3.38 16.96 19.12
N THR A 233 3.85 16.53 17.95
CA THR A 233 3.11 15.61 17.07
C THR A 233 3.75 14.23 17.12
N ILE A 234 3.01 13.27 17.67
CA ILE A 234 3.39 11.87 17.72
C ILE A 234 2.60 11.12 16.66
N THR A 235 3.28 10.39 15.80
CA THR A 235 2.66 9.66 14.69
C THR A 235 3.02 8.18 14.73
N ALA A 236 2.06 7.32 14.38
CA ALA A 236 2.31 5.93 14.02
C ALA A 236 1.64 5.56 12.70
N THR A 237 2.35 4.79 11.88
CA THR A 237 1.83 4.17 10.66
C THR A 237 1.83 2.67 10.83
N LEU A 238 0.66 2.06 10.63
CA LEU A 238 0.42 0.63 10.66
C LEU A 238 0.13 0.14 9.25
N VAL A 239 0.55 -1.08 8.95
CA VAL A 239 0.28 -1.76 7.68
C VAL A 239 -0.21 -3.18 7.96
N ASP A 240 -1.21 -3.64 7.22
CA ASP A 240 -1.72 -5.01 7.31
C ASP A 240 -0.88 -5.99 6.45
N ASN A 241 -1.28 -7.26 6.41
CA ASN A 241 -0.62 -8.28 5.59
C ASN A 241 -0.84 -8.10 4.08
N TYR A 242 -1.75 -7.21 3.67
CA TYR A 242 -2.14 -6.97 2.28
C TYR A 242 -1.55 -5.68 1.70
N GLY A 243 -0.93 -4.86 2.54
CA GLY A 243 -0.32 -3.58 2.18
C GLY A 243 -1.21 -2.35 2.42
N ASN A 244 -2.40 -2.52 2.99
CA ASN A 244 -3.23 -1.39 3.41
C ASN A 244 -2.64 -0.71 4.63
N SER A 245 -2.81 0.60 4.74
CA SER A 245 -2.20 1.39 5.81
C SER A 245 -3.22 2.18 6.61
N ALA A 246 -2.94 2.33 7.91
CA ALA A 246 -3.67 3.20 8.82
C ALA A 246 -2.67 4.11 9.54
N LYS A 247 -3.06 5.36 9.78
CA LYS A 247 -2.25 6.34 10.50
C LYS A 247 -2.97 6.79 11.76
N VAL A 248 -2.22 6.92 12.85
CA VAL A 248 -2.65 7.60 14.07
C VAL A 248 -1.73 8.77 14.32
N THR A 249 -2.32 9.93 14.63
CA THR A 249 -1.65 11.16 15.03
C THR A 249 -2.15 11.56 16.42
N ILE A 250 -1.23 11.82 17.34
CA ILE A 250 -1.51 12.36 18.67
C ILE A 250 -0.82 13.71 18.78
N THR A 251 -1.58 14.76 19.06
CA THR A 251 -1.04 16.09 19.35
C THR A 251 -1.03 16.28 20.86
N LEU A 252 0.14 16.64 21.40
CA LEU A 252 0.29 17.08 22.78
C LEU A 252 0.42 18.59 22.77
N GLU A 253 -0.54 19.31 23.35
CA GLU A 253 -0.61 20.78 23.31
C GLU A 253 -0.14 21.38 24.64
N SER A 254 0.70 22.40 24.54
CA SER A 254 1.09 23.26 25.66
C SER A 254 -0.15 23.94 26.25
N PRO A 255 -0.35 23.90 27.58
CA PRO A 255 -1.41 24.65 28.23
C PRO A 255 -1.33 26.16 27.96
N SER A 256 -0.14 26.69 27.68
CA SER A 256 0.08 28.11 27.39
C SER A 256 -0.48 28.57 26.04
N ASN A 257 -0.80 27.64 25.13
CA ASN A 257 -1.32 27.95 23.79
C ASN A 257 -2.86 27.96 23.75
N LYS A 258 -3.52 27.84 24.91
CA LYS A 258 -4.99 27.85 25.06
C LYS A 258 -5.53 29.18 25.64
N LEU A 259 -4.68 30.21 25.70
CA LEU A 259 -5.02 31.58 26.13
C LEU A 259 -5.26 32.47 24.92
#